data_AF-A0A100W7T0-F1
#
_entry.id   AF-A0A100W7T0-F1
#
_cell.length_a   1.000
_cell.length_b   1.000
_cell.length_c   1.000
_cell.angle_alpha   90.00
_cell.angle_beta   90.00
_cell.angle_gamma   90.00
#
_symmetry.space_group_name_H-M   'P 1'
#
loop_
_entity.id
_entity.type
_entity.pdbx_description
1 polymer ?
#
loop_
_entity_poly.entity_id
_entity_poly.type
_entity_poly.pdbx_seq_one_letter_code
_entity_poly.pdbx_strand_id
1 'polypeptide(L)'
;MWLLDFDGVINALSKRGGRSFWPDWRSATIDHPEGDRDRHGKPVKLPLLWSATVVETVAAAVDAGVAVQWLSTWREHTRQLPPILDGLPEIPWFDENVLAADAADGLDARERMVSGPWKVAVAKAAVPGDAALLWTEDALSVDMLSESWRKSRTAPTTFVRPHPAQGLIPRDVRVIREWIAQYAPHP
;
A
#
# COMPACT_ATOMS: atom_id res chain seq x y z
N MET A 1 0.43 2.44 -13.37
CA MET A 1 0.92 2.81 -12.03
C MET A 1 0.21 1.97 -10.98
N TRP A 2 0.93 1.54 -9.94
CA TRP A 2 0.37 0.82 -8.81
C TRP A 2 0.58 1.62 -7.52
N LEU A 3 -0.52 2.10 -6.91
CA LEU A 3 -0.53 2.71 -5.59
C LEU A 3 -0.69 1.61 -4.52
N LEU A 4 0.31 1.48 -3.66
CA LEU A 4 0.47 0.36 -2.76
C LEU A 4 0.42 0.82 -1.30
N ASP A 5 -0.61 0.41 -0.57
CA ASP A 5 -0.56 0.48 0.90
C ASP A 5 0.26 -0.69 1.48
N PHE A 6 0.74 -0.53 2.71
CA PHE A 6 1.51 -1.54 3.42
C PHE A 6 0.66 -2.30 4.44
N ASP A 7 0.12 -1.61 5.45
CA ASP A 7 -0.73 -2.20 6.47
C ASP A 7 -2.07 -2.66 5.89
N GLY A 8 -2.54 -3.82 6.34
CA GLY A 8 -3.75 -4.45 5.81
C GLY A 8 -3.64 -5.00 4.38
N VAL A 9 -2.54 -4.71 3.67
CA VAL A 9 -2.28 -5.13 2.28
C VAL A 9 -1.11 -6.10 2.21
N ILE A 10 0.13 -5.66 2.42
CA ILE A 10 1.29 -6.55 2.52
C ILE A 10 1.40 -7.08 3.95
N ASN A 11 1.31 -6.18 4.93
CA ASN A 11 1.34 -6.51 6.34
C ASN A 11 -0.09 -6.80 6.82
N ALA A 12 -0.42 -8.07 7.00
CA ALA A 12 -1.69 -8.42 7.59
C ALA A 12 -1.75 -8.02 9.07
N LEU A 13 -2.89 -7.47 9.50
CA LEU A 13 -3.07 -6.99 10.87
C LEU A 13 -3.38 -8.12 11.87
N SER A 14 -3.45 -9.38 11.42
CA SER A 14 -3.74 -10.53 12.26
C SER A 14 -3.00 -11.77 11.83
N LYS A 15 -2.57 -12.55 12.83
CA LYS A 15 -2.02 -13.90 12.62
C LYS A 15 -3.10 -14.92 12.25
N ARG A 16 -4.38 -14.61 12.52
CA ARG A 16 -5.52 -15.50 12.25
C ARG A 16 -5.91 -15.39 10.78
N GLY A 17 -5.29 -16.20 9.94
CA GLY A 17 -5.71 -16.38 8.54
C GLY A 17 -4.55 -16.43 7.54
N GLY A 18 -3.42 -15.81 7.84
CA GLY A 18 -2.31 -15.74 6.89
C GLY A 18 -1.83 -17.11 6.40
N ARG A 19 -1.53 -18.03 7.33
CA ARG A 19 -1.11 -19.41 7.01
C ARG A 19 -2.19 -20.26 6.34
N SER A 20 -3.48 -19.92 6.48
CA SER A 20 -4.55 -20.63 5.77
C SER A 20 -4.67 -20.21 4.30
N PHE A 21 -4.11 -19.06 3.93
CA PHE A 21 -4.07 -18.59 2.54
C PHE A 21 -2.72 -18.80 1.87
N TRP A 22 -1.63 -18.77 2.65
CA TRP A 22 -0.27 -18.81 2.15
C TRP A 22 0.60 -19.83 2.91
N PRO A 23 1.18 -20.83 2.22
CA PRO A 23 2.10 -21.78 2.87
C PRO A 23 3.44 -21.13 3.25
N ASP A 24 3.82 -20.04 2.58
CA ASP A 24 5.07 -19.29 2.74
C ASP A 24 4.94 -18.08 3.69
N TRP A 25 3.96 -18.13 4.60
CA TRP A 25 3.72 -17.05 5.57
C TRP A 25 4.90 -16.84 6.51
N ARG A 26 5.39 -15.60 6.57
CA ARG A 26 6.48 -15.13 7.41
C ARG A 26 5.99 -14.14 8.45
N SER A 27 6.82 -13.94 9.48
CA SER A 27 6.57 -12.92 10.50
C SER A 27 7.88 -12.37 11.06
N ALA A 28 7.86 -11.09 11.39
CA ALA A 28 8.93 -10.41 12.09
C ALA A 28 8.34 -9.43 13.11
N THR A 29 9.21 -8.70 13.79
CA THR A 29 8.80 -7.65 14.72
C THR A 29 9.79 -6.51 14.63
N ILE A 30 9.27 -5.29 14.55
CA ILE A 30 10.08 -4.08 14.49
C ILE A 30 9.75 -3.16 15.66
N ASP A 31 10.64 -2.22 15.95
CA ASP A 31 10.29 -1.10 16.81
C ASP A 31 9.25 -0.21 16.12
N HIS A 32 8.36 0.39 16.92
CA HIS A 32 7.42 1.38 16.43
C HIS A 32 8.22 2.50 15.76
N PRO A 33 7.93 2.86 14.50
CA PRO A 33 8.79 3.79 13.76
C PRO A 33 8.90 5.19 14.41
N GLU A 34 7.86 5.63 15.11
CA GLU A 34 7.86 6.89 15.88
C GLU A 34 8.61 6.81 17.23
N GLY A 35 9.19 5.65 17.57
CA GLY A 35 9.95 5.46 18.82
C GLY A 35 9.09 5.38 20.09
N ASP A 36 7.79 5.10 19.93
CA ASP A 36 6.84 4.97 21.04
C ASP A 36 7.33 3.98 22.10
N ARG A 37 7.02 4.28 23.36
CA ARG A 37 7.35 3.42 24.52
C ARG A 37 6.10 2.94 25.22
N ASP A 38 6.13 1.70 25.69
CA ASP A 38 5.08 1.14 26.52
C ASP A 38 5.07 1.76 27.93
N ARG A 39 4.07 1.39 28.74
CA ARG A 39 3.94 1.85 30.14
C ARG A 39 5.14 1.51 31.04
N HIS A 40 6.05 0.66 30.59
CA HIS A 40 7.27 0.25 31.29
C HIS A 40 8.53 0.89 30.68
N GLY A 41 8.39 1.83 29.74
CA GLY A 41 9.48 2.52 29.08
C GLY A 41 10.22 1.68 28.03
N LYS A 42 9.70 0.52 27.63
CA LYS A 42 10.29 -0.31 26.56
C LYS A 42 9.76 0.13 25.20
N PRO A 43 10.55 0.04 24.11
CA PRO A 43 10.04 0.30 22.77
C PRO A 43 8.79 -0.52 22.46
N VAL A 44 7.76 0.15 21.94
CA VAL A 44 6.59 -0.52 21.39
C VAL A 44 7.06 -1.32 20.18
N LYS A 45 6.64 -2.57 20.10
CA LYS A 45 7.01 -3.49 19.04
C LYS A 45 5.81 -3.77 18.14
N LEU A 46 5.96 -3.57 16.83
CA LEU A 46 4.92 -3.84 15.84
C LEU A 46 5.16 -5.20 15.16
N PRO A 47 4.14 -6.07 15.07
CA PRO A 47 4.25 -7.30 14.31
C PRO A 47 4.21 -7.00 12.81
N LEU A 48 5.11 -7.64 12.06
CA LEU A 48 5.03 -7.73 10.61
C LEU A 48 4.63 -9.15 10.21
N LEU A 49 3.62 -9.28 9.36
CA LEU A 49 3.05 -10.56 8.93
C LEU A 49 2.79 -10.51 7.43
N TRP A 50 3.48 -11.35 6.65
CA TRP A 50 3.40 -11.30 5.19
C TRP A 50 3.59 -12.67 4.54
N SER A 51 3.31 -12.77 3.25
CA SER A 51 3.69 -13.90 2.40
C SER A 51 4.83 -13.49 1.48
N ALA A 52 5.83 -14.36 1.28
CA ALA A 52 6.90 -14.11 0.32
C ALA A 52 6.35 -13.94 -1.11
N THR A 53 5.33 -14.70 -1.47
CA THR A 53 4.62 -14.60 -2.77
C THR A 53 4.05 -13.20 -3.02
N VAL A 54 3.56 -12.52 -1.97
CA VAL A 54 3.07 -11.14 -2.10
C VAL A 54 4.22 -10.18 -2.41
N VAL A 55 5.35 -10.31 -1.70
CA VAL A 55 6.56 -9.50 -1.93
C VAL A 55 7.13 -9.75 -3.34
N GLU A 56 7.22 -11.01 -3.76
CA GLU A 56 7.65 -11.39 -5.12
C GLU A 56 6.74 -10.80 -6.20
N THR A 57 5.43 -10.69 -5.93
CA THR A 57 4.49 -10.07 -6.89
C THR A 57 4.73 -8.57 -7.03
N VAL A 58 5.12 -7.90 -5.94
CA VAL A 58 5.53 -6.49 -5.98
C VAL A 58 6.83 -6.34 -6.77
N ALA A 59 7.83 -7.18 -6.49
CA ALA A 59 9.10 -7.20 -7.23
C ALA A 59 8.89 -7.42 -8.73
N ALA A 60 8.10 -8.42 -9.11
CA ALA A 60 7.77 -8.70 -10.50
C ALA A 60 7.05 -7.54 -11.21
N ALA A 61 6.24 -6.75 -10.50
CA ALA A 61 5.63 -5.55 -11.06
C ALA A 61 6.68 -4.48 -11.37
N VAL A 62 7.61 -4.24 -10.43
CA VAL A 62 8.72 -3.29 -10.62
C VAL A 62 9.61 -3.73 -11.78
N ASP A 63 9.98 -5.02 -11.83
CA ASP A 63 10.80 -5.58 -12.91
C ASP A 63 10.11 -5.48 -14.28
N ALA A 64 8.79 -5.58 -14.32
CA ALA A 64 7.99 -5.38 -15.52
C ALA A 64 7.81 -3.89 -15.90
N GLY A 65 8.46 -2.96 -15.20
CA GLY A 65 8.38 -1.52 -15.48
C GLY A 65 7.11 -0.85 -14.96
N VAL A 66 6.32 -1.51 -14.10
CA VAL A 66 5.20 -0.85 -13.43
C VAL A 66 5.76 0.18 -12.45
N ALA A 67 5.35 1.44 -12.59
CA ALA A 67 5.58 2.46 -11.56
C ALA A 67 4.79 2.10 -10.29
N VAL A 68 5.42 1.36 -9.38
CA VAL A 68 4.90 1.07 -8.04
C VAL A 68 5.29 2.21 -7.10
N GLN A 69 4.34 2.67 -6.30
CA GLN A 69 4.52 3.80 -5.37
C GLN A 69 3.84 3.46 -4.05
N TRP A 70 4.53 3.66 -2.93
CA TRP A 70 3.85 3.58 -1.64
C TRP A 70 2.83 4.71 -1.53
N LEU A 71 1.62 4.37 -1.14
CA LEU A 71 0.62 5.32 -0.68
C LEU A 71 0.11 4.83 0.67
N SER A 72 1.00 4.88 1.66
CA SER A 72 0.81 4.25 2.96
C SER A 72 0.96 5.24 4.11
N THR A 73 0.24 5.00 5.19
CA THR A 73 0.41 5.73 6.46
C THR A 73 1.77 5.46 7.11
N TRP A 74 2.49 4.41 6.69
CA TRP A 74 3.88 4.18 7.07
C TRP A 74 4.84 5.21 6.47
N ARG A 75 4.46 5.89 5.38
CA ARG A 75 5.26 6.98 4.77
C ARG A 75 6.71 6.56 4.56
N GLU A 76 7.66 7.40 4.97
CA GLU A 76 9.10 7.13 4.86
C GLU A 76 9.60 5.97 5.72
N HIS A 77 8.83 5.52 6.71
CA HIS A 77 9.19 4.35 7.53
C HIS A 77 9.22 3.06 6.71
N THR A 78 8.59 3.05 5.53
CA THR A 78 8.70 1.95 4.55
C THR A 78 10.15 1.68 4.11
N ARG A 79 11.06 2.66 4.23
CA ARG A 79 12.51 2.47 3.97
C ARG A 79 13.18 1.46 4.91
N GLN A 80 12.55 1.15 6.05
CA GLN A 80 13.06 0.16 7.00
C GLN A 80 12.68 -1.28 6.63
N LEU A 81 11.78 -1.47 5.65
CA LEU A 81 11.22 -2.77 5.28
C LEU A 81 12.15 -3.66 4.42
N PRO A 82 12.94 -3.15 3.45
CA PRO A 82 13.74 -4.02 2.57
C PRO A 82 14.70 -4.98 3.30
N PRO A 83 15.37 -4.59 4.41
CA PRO A 83 16.18 -5.52 5.20
C PRO A 83 15.40 -6.66 5.88
N ILE A 84 14.07 -6.55 5.96
CA ILE A 84 13.19 -7.46 6.70
C ILE A 84 12.36 -8.33 5.75
N LEU A 85 11.83 -7.69 4.70
CA LEU A 85 11.02 -8.33 3.66
C LEU A 85 11.94 -8.64 2.49
N ASP A 86 12.61 -9.78 2.58
CA ASP A 86 13.49 -10.31 1.53
C ASP A 86 12.82 -10.27 0.15
N GLY A 87 13.52 -9.68 -0.83
CA GLY A 87 13.03 -9.48 -2.19
C GLY A 87 12.14 -8.24 -2.41
N LEU A 88 11.82 -7.46 -1.37
CA LEU A 88 11.07 -6.21 -1.54
C LEU A 88 11.96 -5.15 -2.21
N PRO A 89 11.61 -4.63 -3.40
CA PRO A 89 12.40 -3.58 -4.04
C PRO A 89 12.32 -2.27 -3.26
N GLU A 90 13.28 -1.38 -3.49
CA GLU A 90 13.15 0.00 -3.06
C GLU A 90 12.04 0.67 -3.88
N ILE A 91 11.00 1.13 -3.17
CA ILE A 91 9.81 1.73 -3.77
C ILE A 91 9.71 3.17 -3.25
N PRO A 92 9.61 4.17 -4.13
CA PRO A 92 9.34 5.55 -3.72
C PRO A 92 7.96 5.68 -3.05
N TRP A 93 7.82 6.60 -2.09
CA TRP A 93 6.54 6.89 -1.45
C TRP A 93 5.95 8.21 -1.93
N PHE A 94 4.63 8.26 -1.96
CA PHE A 94 3.87 9.49 -2.02
C PHE A 94 3.33 9.85 -0.64
N ASP A 95 3.38 11.13 -0.34
CA ASP A 95 2.73 11.77 0.81
C ASP A 95 2.11 13.10 0.35
N GLU A 96 1.58 13.88 1.28
CA GLU A 96 0.94 15.17 1.00
C GLU A 96 1.91 16.21 0.40
N ASN A 97 3.22 15.99 0.42
CA ASN A 97 4.17 16.94 -0.17
C ASN A 97 4.09 16.98 -1.70
N VAL A 98 3.42 16.01 -2.33
CA VAL A 98 3.15 16.07 -3.78
C VAL A 98 2.03 17.04 -4.14
N LEU A 99 1.27 17.52 -3.16
CA LEU A 99 0.16 18.44 -3.36
C LEU A 99 0.68 19.87 -3.52
N ALA A 100 0.00 20.66 -4.35
CA ALA A 100 0.18 22.11 -4.35
C ALA A 100 -0.18 22.69 -2.97
N ALA A 101 0.48 23.79 -2.57
CA ALA A 101 0.37 24.34 -1.22
C ALA A 101 -1.09 24.64 -0.81
N ASP A 102 -1.90 25.18 -1.72
CA ASP A 102 -3.32 25.46 -1.50
C ASP A 102 -4.17 24.19 -1.30
N ALA A 103 -3.88 23.13 -2.07
CA ALA A 103 -4.51 21.82 -1.90
C ALA A 103 -4.09 21.12 -0.61
N ALA A 104 -2.83 21.29 -0.20
CA ALA A 104 -2.30 20.76 1.06
C ALA A 104 -2.89 21.50 2.29
N ASP A 105 -3.05 22.82 2.21
CA ASP A 105 -3.65 23.67 3.25
C ASP A 105 -5.14 23.39 3.45
N GLY A 106 -5.82 22.95 2.39
CA GLY A 106 -7.21 22.50 2.44
C GLY A 106 -7.44 21.17 3.16
N LEU A 107 -6.38 20.38 3.43
CA LEU A 107 -6.49 19.16 4.22
C LEU A 107 -6.42 19.49 5.72
N ASP A 108 -7.49 19.18 6.47
CA ASP A 108 -7.47 19.30 7.93
C ASP A 108 -6.28 18.48 8.47
N ALA A 109 -5.50 19.05 9.39
CA ALA A 109 -4.39 18.35 10.04
C ALA A 109 -4.83 17.04 10.72
N ARG A 110 -6.10 16.96 11.15
CA ARG A 110 -6.73 15.73 11.67
C ARG A 110 -7.02 14.72 10.56
N GLU A 111 -7.34 15.18 9.36
CA GLU A 111 -7.54 14.34 8.17
C GLU A 111 -6.22 13.86 7.57
N ARG A 112 -5.10 14.56 7.77
CA ARG A 112 -3.73 14.04 7.46
C ARG A 112 -3.38 12.79 8.29
N MET A 113 -4.04 12.62 9.44
CA MET A 113 -3.94 11.42 10.28
C MET A 113 -4.97 10.33 9.93
N VAL A 114 -6.02 10.65 9.16
CA VAL A 114 -7.04 9.68 8.71
C VAL A 114 -6.71 9.27 7.28
N SER A 115 -6.42 7.98 7.05
CA SER A 115 -5.90 7.47 5.77
C SER A 115 -6.70 7.86 4.51
N GLY A 116 -8.00 8.12 4.63
CA GLY A 116 -8.92 8.39 3.51
C GLY A 116 -8.61 9.64 2.67
N PRO A 117 -8.89 10.85 3.21
CA PRO A 117 -8.91 12.07 2.41
C PRO A 117 -7.57 12.42 1.74
N TRP A 118 -6.47 12.33 2.49
CA TRP A 118 -5.16 12.70 1.97
C TRP A 118 -4.68 11.73 0.88
N LYS A 119 -4.87 10.41 1.04
CA LYS A 119 -4.46 9.43 0.02
C LYS A 119 -5.20 9.66 -1.30
N VAL A 120 -6.49 9.97 -1.25
CA VAL A 120 -7.27 10.29 -2.47
C VAL A 120 -6.81 11.59 -3.11
N ALA A 121 -6.49 12.62 -2.33
CA ALA A 121 -5.94 13.87 -2.86
C ALA A 121 -4.57 13.64 -3.54
N VAL A 122 -3.69 12.91 -2.88
CA VAL A 122 -2.36 12.53 -3.39
C VAL A 122 -2.48 11.71 -4.67
N ALA A 123 -3.37 10.71 -4.70
CA ALA A 123 -3.61 9.91 -5.90
C ALA A 123 -4.12 10.75 -7.07
N LYS A 124 -5.02 11.71 -6.83
CA LYS A 124 -5.50 12.66 -7.86
C LYS A 124 -4.39 13.53 -8.44
N ALA A 125 -3.45 13.96 -7.60
CA ALA A 125 -2.34 14.81 -8.03
C ALA A 125 -1.23 14.02 -8.75
N ALA A 126 -0.93 12.81 -8.28
CA ALA A 126 0.23 12.05 -8.72
C ALA A 126 -0.02 11.08 -9.87
N VAL A 127 -1.26 10.57 -10.04
CA VAL A 127 -1.57 9.58 -11.09
C VAL A 127 -1.89 10.29 -12.40
N PRO A 128 -1.13 10.05 -13.50
CA PRO A 128 -1.45 10.61 -14.81
C PRO A 128 -2.86 10.22 -15.27
N GLY A 129 -3.53 11.14 -15.97
CA GLY A 129 -4.94 10.96 -16.37
C GLY A 129 -5.18 9.81 -17.34
N ASP A 130 -4.18 9.47 -18.16
CA ASP A 130 -4.19 8.41 -19.17
C ASP A 130 -3.58 7.08 -18.66
N ALA A 131 -2.91 7.08 -17.51
CA ALA A 131 -2.27 5.89 -16.97
C ALA A 131 -3.29 4.90 -16.42
N ALA A 132 -3.13 3.61 -16.76
CA ALA A 132 -3.82 2.55 -16.05
C ALA A 132 -3.41 2.56 -14.57
N LEU A 133 -4.38 2.41 -13.67
CA LEU A 133 -4.19 2.46 -12.22
C LEU A 133 -4.56 1.11 -11.58
N LEU A 134 -3.65 0.57 -10.78
CA LEU A 134 -3.94 -0.42 -9.74
C LEU A 134 -3.79 0.26 -8.39
N TRP A 135 -4.77 0.11 -7.50
CA TRP A 135 -4.65 0.62 -6.14
C TRP A 135 -5.08 -0.46 -5.14
N THR A 136 -4.13 -0.88 -4.31
CA THR A 136 -4.32 -1.83 -3.22
C THR A 136 -4.37 -1.10 -1.88
N GLU A 137 -5.48 -1.22 -1.17
CA GLU A 137 -5.79 -0.48 0.06
C GLU A 137 -6.81 -1.28 0.88
N ASP A 138 -6.66 -1.36 2.20
CA ASP A 138 -7.62 -2.06 3.06
C ASP A 138 -8.68 -1.11 3.68
N ALA A 139 -8.38 0.19 3.79
CA ALA A 139 -9.23 1.15 4.48
C ALA A 139 -10.55 1.44 3.73
N LEU A 140 -11.67 1.18 4.39
CA LEU A 140 -13.02 1.47 3.88
C LEU A 140 -13.25 2.96 3.59
N SER A 141 -12.64 3.85 4.38
CA SER A 141 -12.74 5.30 4.16
C SER A 141 -12.11 5.73 2.84
N VAL A 142 -10.94 5.17 2.50
CA VAL A 142 -10.29 5.39 1.21
C VAL A 142 -11.16 4.84 0.09
N ASP A 143 -11.69 3.62 0.25
CA ASP A 143 -12.59 2.98 -0.73
C ASP A 143 -13.80 3.86 -1.07
N MET A 144 -14.52 4.37 -0.05
CA MET A 144 -15.68 5.24 -0.28
C MET A 144 -15.31 6.55 -1.01
N LEU A 145 -14.18 7.16 -0.66
CA LEU A 145 -13.74 8.43 -1.26
C LEU A 145 -13.13 8.25 -2.65
N SER A 146 -12.43 7.13 -2.88
CA SER A 146 -11.75 6.83 -4.13
C SER A 146 -12.72 6.35 -5.22
N GLU A 147 -13.86 5.77 -4.85
CA GLU A 147 -14.88 5.29 -5.79
C GLU A 147 -15.45 6.38 -6.70
N SER A 148 -15.72 7.57 -6.14
CA SER A 148 -16.18 8.72 -6.94
C SER A 148 -15.11 9.14 -7.96
N TRP A 149 -13.86 9.19 -7.53
CA TRP A 149 -12.75 9.54 -8.42
C TRP A 149 -12.51 8.48 -9.48
N ARG A 150 -12.55 7.19 -9.13
CA ARG A 150 -12.46 6.08 -10.10
C ARG A 150 -13.51 6.22 -11.19
N LYS A 151 -14.76 6.51 -10.84
CA LYS A 151 -15.84 6.69 -11.82
C LYS A 151 -15.64 7.87 -12.76
N SER A 152 -14.87 8.88 -12.33
CA SER A 152 -14.50 10.01 -13.19
C SER A 152 -13.28 9.75 -14.08
N ARG A 153 -12.51 8.68 -13.84
CA ARG A 153 -11.34 8.33 -14.65
C ARG A 153 -11.77 7.65 -15.94
N THR A 154 -11.15 8.03 -17.05
CA THR A 154 -11.31 7.37 -18.36
C THR A 154 -10.33 6.21 -18.55
N ALA A 155 -9.15 6.29 -17.92
CA ALA A 155 -8.15 5.24 -17.95
C ALA A 155 -8.55 4.04 -17.06
N PRO A 156 -8.15 2.79 -17.43
CA PRO A 156 -8.44 1.60 -16.66
C PRO A 156 -8.03 1.74 -15.19
N THR A 157 -8.92 1.43 -14.27
CA THR A 157 -8.66 1.55 -12.83
C THR A 157 -9.20 0.34 -12.09
N THR A 158 -8.29 -0.38 -11.42
CA THR A 158 -8.57 -1.59 -10.64
C THR A 158 -8.29 -1.33 -9.17
N PHE A 159 -9.30 -1.54 -8.33
CA PHE A 159 -9.14 -1.56 -6.88
C PHE A 159 -9.07 -2.99 -6.37
N VAL A 160 -8.12 -3.23 -5.48
CA VAL A 160 -8.00 -4.49 -4.74
C VAL A 160 -8.04 -4.14 -3.26
N ARG A 161 -9.14 -4.54 -2.61
CA ARG A 161 -9.38 -4.22 -1.20
C ARG A 161 -9.33 -5.50 -0.36
N PRO A 162 -8.14 -5.92 0.10
CA PRO A 162 -8.01 -7.08 0.96
C PRO A 162 -8.72 -6.86 2.30
N HIS A 163 -9.04 -7.95 2.99
CA HIS A 163 -9.44 -7.85 4.38
C HIS A 163 -8.19 -7.55 5.23
N PRO A 164 -8.17 -6.49 6.08
CA PRO A 164 -6.96 -6.06 6.79
C PRO A 164 -6.28 -7.16 7.60
N ALA A 165 -7.07 -7.99 8.26
CA ALA A 165 -6.58 -9.11 9.06
C ALA A 165 -5.85 -10.19 8.24
N GLN A 166 -5.99 -10.21 6.91
CA GLN A 166 -5.47 -11.26 6.03
C GLN A 166 -4.36 -10.75 5.12
N GLY A 167 -4.32 -9.44 4.82
CA GLY A 167 -3.50 -8.93 3.73
C GLY A 167 -4.01 -9.42 2.37
N LEU A 168 -3.20 -9.26 1.34
CA LEU A 168 -3.45 -9.81 0.00
C LEU A 168 -3.45 -11.35 0.06
N ILE A 169 -4.53 -11.95 -0.43
CA ILE A 169 -4.68 -13.41 -0.51
C ILE A 169 -4.50 -13.90 -1.97
N PRO A 170 -4.44 -15.23 -2.25
CA PRO A 170 -4.17 -15.73 -3.60
C PRO A 170 -5.12 -15.19 -4.68
N ARG A 171 -6.38 -14.94 -4.32
CA ARG A 171 -7.35 -14.32 -5.23
C ARG A 171 -6.92 -12.92 -5.66
N ASP A 172 -6.45 -12.11 -4.72
CA ASP A 172 -6.05 -10.72 -4.96
C ASP A 172 -4.76 -10.68 -5.76
N VAL A 173 -3.77 -11.51 -5.39
CA VAL A 173 -2.51 -11.65 -6.13
C VAL A 173 -2.75 -12.06 -7.58
N ARG A 174 -3.74 -12.93 -7.84
CA ARG A 174 -4.12 -13.28 -9.21
C ARG A 174 -4.63 -12.06 -9.99
N VAL A 175 -5.53 -11.26 -9.40
CA VAL A 175 -6.03 -10.03 -10.04
C VAL A 175 -4.88 -9.05 -10.33
N ILE A 176 -3.95 -8.90 -9.38
CA ILE A 176 -2.76 -8.05 -9.54
C ILE A 176 -1.89 -8.56 -10.70
N ARG A 177 -1.62 -9.86 -10.77
CA ARG A 177 -0.81 -10.46 -11.84
C ARG A 177 -1.47 -10.33 -13.21
N GLU A 178 -2.78 -10.54 -13.29
CA GLU A 178 -3.57 -10.31 -14.52
C GLU A 178 -3.48 -8.84 -14.96
N TRP A 179 -3.58 -7.90 -14.01
CA TRP A 179 -3.43 -6.48 -14.27
C TRP A 179 -2.02 -6.13 -14.77
N ILE A 180 -0.97 -6.65 -14.12
CA ILE A 180 0.43 -6.45 -14.55
C ILE A 180 0.62 -6.97 -15.97
N ALA A 181 0.18 -8.19 -16.28
CA ALA A 181 0.31 -8.76 -17.62
C ALA A 181 -0.40 -7.94 -18.71
N GLN A 182 -1.48 -7.23 -18.34
CA GLN A 182 -2.26 -6.42 -19.27
C GLN A 182 -1.69 -5.00 -19.47
N TYR A 183 -1.13 -4.38 -18.42
CA TYR A 183 -0.84 -2.95 -18.41
C TYR A 183 0.61 -2.58 -18.11
N ALA A 184 1.46 -3.54 -17.76
CA ALA A 184 2.89 -3.27 -17.63
C ALA A 184 3.46 -2.84 -19.00
N PRO A 185 4.41 -1.88 -19.02
CA PRO A 185 5.13 -1.56 -20.25
C PRO A 185 5.77 -2.83 -20.80
N HIS A 186 5.43 -3.21 -22.04
CA HIS A 186 6.18 -4.27 -22.70
C HIS A 186 7.60 -3.75 -22.98
N PRO A 187 8.65 -4.53 -22.66
CA PRO A 187 10.02 -4.17 -22.97
C PRO A 187 10.27 -4.03 -24.47
#